data_AF-A0A355QKY5-F1
#
_entry.id   AF-A0A355QKY5-F1
#
_cell.length_a   1.000
_cell.length_b   1.000
_cell.length_c   1.000
_cell.angle_alpha   90.00
_cell.angle_beta   90.00
_cell.angle_gamma   90.00
#
_symmetry.space_group_name_H-M   'P 1'
#
loop_
_entity.id
_entity.type
_entity.pdbx_description
1 polymer ?
#
loop_
_entity_poly.entity_id
_entity_poly.type
_entity_poly.pdbx_seq_one_letter_code
_entity_poly.pdbx_strand_id
1 'polypeptide(L)' 'MDFSLSPRAAEFRTEVMAFLDSHLTGEVIDTMHRTGTFNDKHFNAAMADAGLLAGAVPGYGDRDPIELYVLFN' A
#
# COMPACT_ATOMS: atom_id res chain seq x y z
N MET A 1 7.86 25.84 -10.84
CA MET A 1 8.15 24.54 -10.19
C MET A 1 6.97 23.64 -10.49
N ASP A 2 7.21 22.41 -10.93
CA ASP A 2 6.16 21.43 -11.23
C ASP A 2 6.06 20.45 -10.05
N PHE A 3 4.86 20.30 -9.51
CA PHE A 3 4.54 19.41 -8.38
C PHE A 3 3.60 18.28 -8.79
N SER A 4 3.33 18.14 -10.09
CA SER A 4 2.55 17.02 -10.59
C SER A 4 3.28 15.70 -10.36
N LEU A 5 2.51 14.64 -10.16
CA LEU A 5 3.06 13.29 -10.16
C LEU A 5 3.55 12.95 -11.57
N SER A 6 4.64 12.20 -11.64
CA SER A 6 5.01 11.53 -12.89
C SER A 6 3.89 10.57 -13.32
N PRO A 7 3.79 10.24 -14.63
CA PRO A 7 2.80 9.26 -15.10
C PRO A 7 2.86 7.94 -14.32
N ARG A 8 4.08 7.44 -14.05
CA ARG A 8 4.28 6.21 -13.27
C ARG A 8 3.77 6.33 -11.82
N ALA A 9 4.06 7.42 -11.13
CA ALA A 9 3.57 7.61 -9.76
C ALA A 9 2.04 7.77 -9.69
N ALA A 10 1.43 8.38 -10.72
CA ALA A 10 -0.03 8.49 -10.83
C ALA A 10 -0.70 7.13 -11.09
N GLU A 11 -0.10 6.28 -11.95
CA GLU A 11 -0.53 4.90 -12.15
C GLU A 11 -0.40 4.08 -10.86
N PHE A 12 0.76 4.15 -10.19
CA PHE A 12 0.98 3.43 -8.94
C PHE A 12 -0.03 3.84 -7.85
N ARG A 13 -0.34 5.14 -7.75
CA ARG A 13 -1.40 5.62 -6.85
C ARG A 13 -2.75 4.95 -7.16
N THR A 14 -3.09 4.81 -8.44
CA THR A 14 -4.34 4.16 -8.85
C THR A 14 -4.33 2.68 -8.47
N GLU A 15 -3.21 1.98 -8.66
CA GLU A 15 -3.02 0.58 -8.26
C GLU A 15 -3.18 0.39 -6.75
N VAL A 16 -2.54 1.25 -5.93
CA VAL A 16 -2.66 1.21 -4.46
C VAL A 16 -4.10 1.47 -4.02
N MET A 17 -4.78 2.47 -4.60
CA MET A 17 -6.17 2.76 -4.25
C MET A 17 -7.11 1.60 -4.60
N ALA A 18 -6.95 0.98 -5.77
CA ALA A 18 -7.73 -0.19 -6.15
C ALA A 18 -7.47 -1.39 -5.23
N PHE A 19 -6.22 -1.59 -4.83
CA PHE A 19 -5.85 -2.62 -3.85
C PHE A 19 -6.54 -2.39 -2.51
N LEU A 20 -6.48 -1.16 -1.98
CA LEU A 20 -7.10 -0.80 -0.70
C LEU A 20 -8.61 -0.98 -0.73
N ASP A 21 -9.29 -0.51 -1.78
CA ASP A 21 -10.74 -0.68 -1.95
C ASP A 21 -11.15 -2.16 -1.94
N SER A 22 -10.33 -3.02 -2.54
CA SER A 22 -10.60 -4.45 -2.65
C SER A 22 -10.26 -5.24 -1.38
N HIS A 23 -9.24 -4.84 -0.61
CA HIS A 23 -8.66 -5.65 0.46
C HIS A 23 -8.82 -5.07 1.86
N LEU A 24 -8.88 -3.75 2.03
CA LEU A 24 -9.08 -3.09 3.33
C LEU A 24 -10.58 -2.92 3.60
N THR A 25 -11.27 -4.05 3.76
CA THR A 25 -12.72 -4.07 3.95
C THR A 25 -13.12 -3.59 5.35
N GLY A 26 -14.39 -3.23 5.53
CA GLY A 26 -14.95 -2.91 6.85
C GLY A 26 -14.76 -4.03 7.87
N GLU A 27 -14.86 -5.30 7.45
CA GLU A 27 -14.64 -6.46 8.33
C GLU A 27 -13.20 -6.55 8.84
N VAL A 28 -12.22 -6.25 7.98
CA VAL A 28 -10.79 -6.21 8.38
C VAL A 28 -10.61 -5.10 9.43
N ILE A 29 -11.15 -3.92 9.17
CA ILE A 29 -11.07 -2.77 10.08
C ILE A 29 -11.74 -3.10 11.43
N ASP A 30 -12.95 -3.67 11.42
CA ASP A 30 -13.69 -4.04 12.62
C ASP A 30 -12.96 -5.12 13.42
N THR A 31 -12.33 -6.08 12.74
CA THR A 31 -11.52 -7.13 13.37
C THR A 31 -10.28 -6.55 14.03
N MET A 32 -9.56 -5.62 13.38
CA MET A 32 -8.41 -4.94 13.99
C MET A 32 -8.83 -4.19 15.26
N HIS A 33 -9.94 -3.44 15.22
CA HIS A 33 -10.47 -2.74 16.40
C HIS A 33 -10.92 -3.68 17.51
N ARG A 34 -11.65 -4.75 17.17
CA ARG A 34 -12.16 -5.73 18.15
C ARG A 34 -11.05 -6.50 18.85
N THR A 35 -9.96 -6.82 18.14
CA THR A 35 -8.83 -7.58 18.67
C THR A 35 -7.72 -6.71 19.24
N GLY A 36 -7.70 -5.43 18.91
CA GLY A 36 -6.60 -4.51 19.22
C GLY A 36 -5.33 -4.74 18.40
N THR A 37 -5.37 -5.62 17.38
CA THR A 37 -4.21 -5.95 16.54
C THR A 37 -4.35 -5.28 15.17
N PHE A 38 -3.60 -4.21 14.92
CA PHE A 38 -3.60 -3.45 13.65
C PHE A 38 -2.59 -4.02 12.63
N ASN A 39 -2.58 -5.34 12.52
CA ASN A 39 -1.79 -6.07 11.54
C ASN A 39 -2.53 -7.36 11.20
N ASP A 40 -3.68 -7.22 10.55
CA ASP A 40 -4.46 -8.36 10.08
C ASP A 40 -3.60 -9.22 9.16
N LYS A 41 -3.58 -10.52 9.45
CA LYS A 41 -2.68 -11.46 8.77
C LYS A 41 -3.03 -11.62 7.30
N HIS A 42 -4.31 -11.64 6.95
CA HIS A 42 -4.76 -11.84 5.58
C HIS A 42 -4.50 -10.59 4.75
N PHE A 43 -4.77 -9.42 5.29
CA PHE A 43 -4.44 -8.15 4.66
C PHE A 43 -2.93 -7.99 4.46
N ASN A 44 -2.12 -8.33 5.46
CA ASN A 44 -0.67 -8.27 5.36
C ASN A 44 -0.13 -9.23 4.28
N ALA A 45 -0.65 -10.45 4.22
CA ALA A 45 -0.31 -11.41 3.16
C ALA A 45 -0.69 -10.87 1.77
N ALA A 46 -1.87 -10.28 1.62
CA ALA A 46 -2.29 -9.69 0.34
C ALA A 46 -1.36 -8.55 -0.11
N MET A 47 -0.87 -7.70 0.81
CA MET A 47 0.12 -6.68 0.48
C MET A 47 1.45 -7.29 0.01
N ALA A 48 1.86 -8.40 0.62
CA ALA A 48 3.06 -9.13 0.22
C ALA A 48 2.90 -9.72 -1.19
N ASP A 49 1.77 -10.36 -1.46
CA ASP A 49 1.45 -10.96 -2.76
C ASP A 49 1.34 -9.91 -3.87
N ALA A 50 0.82 -8.72 -3.55
CA ALA A 50 0.80 -7.57 -4.45
C ALA A 50 2.17 -6.91 -4.66
N GLY A 51 3.23 -7.38 -3.98
CA GLY A 51 4.58 -6.84 -4.09
C GLY A 51 4.77 -5.47 -3.42
N LEU A 52 3.77 -4.95 -2.71
CA LEU A 52 3.82 -3.62 -2.06
C LEU A 52 4.88 -3.59 -0.96
N LEU A 53 5.07 -4.70 -0.24
CA LEU A 53 6.08 -4.80 0.82
C LEU A 53 7.49 -4.97 0.25
N ALA A 54 7.66 -5.81 -0.77
CA ALA A 54 8.96 -6.08 -1.37
C ALA A 54 9.52 -4.84 -2.10
N GLY A 55 8.66 -4.11 -2.83
CA GLY A 55 9.05 -2.89 -3.51
C GLY A 55 9.49 -1.77 -2.55
N ALA A 56 9.03 -1.80 -1.30
CA ALA A 56 9.33 -0.80 -0.29
C ALA A 56 10.64 -1.02 0.49
N VAL A 57 11.36 -2.12 0.25
CA VAL A 57 12.57 -2.45 1.02
C VAL A 57 13.72 -1.48 0.68
N PRO A 58 14.27 -0.73 1.65
CA PRO A 58 15.38 0.18 1.38
C PRO A 58 16.62 -0.55 0.84
N GLY A 59 17.11 -0.13 -0.32
CA GLY A 59 18.31 -0.70 -0.95
C GLY A 59 18.12 -2.03 -1.69
N TYR A 60 16.92 -2.63 -1.62
CA TYR A 60 16.61 -3.91 -2.28
C TYR A 60 15.30 -3.89 -3.07
N GLY A 61 14.37 -2.99 -2.74
CA GLY A 61 13.14 -2.77 -3.47
C GLY A 61 13.35 -1.93 -4.73
N ASP A 62 12.31 -1.88 -5.55
CA ASP A 62 12.30 -1.25 -6.87
C ASP A 62 11.51 0.06 -6.92
N ARG A 63 10.94 0.52 -5.79
CA ARG A 63 10.12 1.74 -5.73
C ARG A 63 10.95 2.99 -5.59
N ASP A 64 10.59 4.03 -6.34
CA ASP A 64 11.17 5.35 -6.21
C ASP A 64 10.65 6.09 -4.95
N PRO A 65 11.33 7.14 -4.46
CA PRO A 65 10.91 7.85 -3.25
C PRO A 65 9.51 8.48 -3.29
N ILE A 66 9.02 8.87 -4.47
CA ILE A 66 7.67 9.42 -4.65
C ILE A 66 6.63 8.30 -4.63
N GLU A 67 6.93 7.14 -5.22
CA GLU A 67 6.09 5.94 -5.08
C GLU A 67 6.00 5.49 -3.61
N LEU A 68 7.12 5.52 -2.87
CA LEU A 68 7.10 5.25 -1.43
C LEU A 68 6.25 6.27 -0.68
N TYR A 69 6.34 7.55 -1.03
CA TYR A 69 5.48 8.57 -0.44
C TYR A 69 4.00 8.25 -0.68
N VAL A 70 3.63 7.87 -1.91
CA VAL A 70 2.27 7.45 -2.30
C VAL A 70 1.80 6.21 -1.53
N LEU A 71 2.68 5.26 -1.24
CA LEU A 71 2.32 4.05 -0.50
C LEU A 71 2.04 4.34 0.99
N PHE A 72 2.73 5.32 1.57
CA PHE A 72 2.69 5.59 3.02
C PHE A 72 1.87 6.82 3.43
N ASN A 73 1.31 7.60 2.49
CA ASN A 73 0.49 8.80 2.75
C ASN A 73 -0.79 8.82 1.91
#